data_AF-A0A358UYZ5-F1
#
_entry.id   AF-A0A358UYZ5-F1
#
_cell.length_a   1.000
_cell.length_b   1.000
_cell.length_c   1.000
_cell.angle_alpha   90.00
_cell.angle_beta   90.00
_cell.angle_gamma   90.00
#
_symmetry.space_group_name_H-M   'P 1'
#
loop_
_entity.id
_entity.type
_entity.pdbx_description
1 polymer ?
#
loop_
_entity_poly.entity_id
_entity_poly.type
_entity_poly.pdbx_seq_one_letter_code
_entity_poly.pdbx_strand_id
1 'polypeptide(L)' 'TALKEVIDYVKTFAHPSFKLEYTETQKGDAKNTGADISKAQRILNYSPEVGWKLGINREREYISKLLKLGL' A
#
# COMPACT_ATOMS: atom_id res chain seq x y z
N THR A 1 9.71 9.11 -4.75
CA THR A 1 8.59 10.03 -4.46
C THR A 1 7.32 9.29 -4.06
N ALA A 2 6.86 8.28 -4.81
CA ALA A 2 5.63 7.54 -4.50
C ALA A 2 5.63 6.79 -3.15
N LEU A 3 6.69 6.03 -2.83
CA LEU A 3 6.76 5.29 -1.55
C LEU A 3 6.76 6.22 -0.32
N LYS A 4 7.38 7.40 -0.45
CA LYS A 4 7.40 8.41 0.63
C LYS A 4 5.99 8.89 0.98
N GLU A 5 5.13 9.10 -0.01
CA GLU A 5 3.74 9.53 0.23
C GLU A 5 2.96 8.47 1.02
N VAL A 6 3.14 7.19 0.67
CA VAL A 6 2.54 6.07 1.40
C VAL A 6 3.07 5.99 2.83
N ILE A 7 4.39 6.10 3.02
CA ILE A 7 5.01 6.11 4.35
C ILE A 7 4.49 7.28 5.19
N ASP A 8 4.42 8.48 4.62
CA ASP A 8 3.95 9.67 5.33
C ASP A 8 2.46 9.53 5.72
N TYR A 9 1.64 8.87 4.89
CA TYR A 9 0.28 8.52 5.27
C TYR A 9 0.22 7.50 6.41
N VAL A 10 1.05 6.44 6.36
CA VAL A 10 1.12 5.43 7.43
C VAL A 10 1.55 6.06 8.77
N LYS A 11 2.47 7.02 8.75
CA LYS A 11 2.90 7.77 9.95
C LYS A 11 1.76 8.49 10.67
N THR A 12 0.67 8.83 9.98
CA THR A 12 -0.49 9.51 10.61
C THR A 12 -1.21 8.64 11.64
N PHE A 13 -1.05 7.32 11.56
CA PHE A 13 -1.68 6.35 12.46
C PHE A 13 -0.71 5.34 13.08
N ALA A 14 0.58 5.38 12.71
CA ALA A 14 1.60 4.54 13.30
C ALA A 14 1.88 4.94 14.76
N HIS A 15 2.44 4.02 15.54
CA HIS A 15 2.88 4.33 16.89
C HIS A 15 3.99 5.41 16.87
N PRO A 16 4.08 6.31 17.86
CA PRO A 16 5.12 7.34 17.90
C PRO A 16 6.57 6.81 17.85
N SER A 17 6.78 5.54 18.19
CA SER A 17 8.09 4.89 18.09
C SER A 17 8.43 4.34 16.70
N PHE A 18 7.58 4.56 15.69
CA PHE A 18 7.85 4.14 14.32
C PHE A 18 9.12 4.82 13.79
N LYS A 19 10.10 4.00 13.38
CA LYS A 19 11.37 4.46 12.80
C LYS A 19 11.47 4.03 11.36
N LEU A 20 11.98 4.92 10.51
CA LEU A 20 12.26 4.64 9.12
C LEU A 20 13.76 4.36 8.98
N GLU A 21 14.10 3.18 8.48
CA GLU A 21 15.46 2.77 8.20
C GLU A 21 15.62 2.57 6.70
N TYR A 22 16.64 3.21 6.11
CA TYR A 22 16.95 3.05 4.69
C TYR A 22 18.06 2.03 4.54
N THR A 23 17.76 0.96 3.82
CA THR A 23 18.71 -0.13 3.55
C THR A 23 19.14 -0.10 2.08
N GLU A 24 20.00 -1.05 1.71
CA GLU A 24 20.38 -1.28 0.32
C GLU A 24 19.18 -1.64 -0.57
N THR A 25 19.30 -1.34 -1.86
CA THR A 25 18.26 -1.66 -2.84
C THR A 25 18.15 -3.18 -2.99
N GLN A 26 16.92 -3.69 -2.95
CA GLN A 26 16.66 -5.10 -3.16
C GLN A 26 16.92 -5.48 -4.63
N LYS A 27 17.83 -6.43 -4.85
CA LYS A 27 18.15 -6.94 -6.18
C LYS A 27 16.92 -7.64 -6.77
N GLY A 28 16.50 -7.20 -7.95
CA GLY A 28 15.34 -7.76 -8.66
C GLY A 28 14.11 -6.85 -8.65
N ASP A 29 14.08 -5.84 -7.78
CA ASP A 29 12.96 -4.89 -7.73
C ASP A 29 12.97 -3.95 -8.93
N ALA A 30 11.82 -3.87 -9.62
CA ALA A 30 11.61 -2.85 -10.63
C ALA A 30 11.46 -1.48 -9.96
N LYS A 31 12.21 -0.48 -10.43
CA LYS A 31 12.21 0.87 -9.84
C LYS A 31 10.82 1.54 -9.86
N ASN A 32 10.05 1.32 -10.93
CA ASN A 32 8.70 1.83 -11.09
C ASN A 32 7.85 0.79 -11.81
N THR A 33 6.62 0.59 -11.34
CA THR A 33 5.62 -0.24 -12.00
C THR A 33 4.32 0.54 -12.15
N GLY A 34 3.70 0.45 -13.31
CA GLY A 34 2.39 1.02 -13.60
C GLY A 34 1.70 0.18 -14.66
N ALA A 35 0.41 -0.07 -14.49
CA ALA A 35 -0.37 -0.83 -15.44
C ALA A 35 -1.13 0.11 -16.39
N ASP A 36 -1.02 -0.13 -17.70
CA ASP A 36 -2.04 0.33 -18.64
C ASP A 36 -3.25 -0.59 -18.53
N ILE A 37 -4.36 -0.04 -18.05
CA ILE A 37 -5.60 -0.78 -17.81
C ILE A 37 -6.59 -0.71 -18.97
N SER A 38 -6.22 -0.08 -20.10
CA SER A 38 -7.11 0.13 -21.26
C SER A 38 -7.73 -1.17 -21.80
N LYS A 39 -6.95 -2.26 -21.81
CA LYS A 39 -7.44 -3.58 -22.23
C LYS A 39 -8.52 -4.12 -21.29
N ALA A 40 -8.33 -3.98 -19.98
CA ALA A 40 -9.29 -4.43 -18.97
C ALA A 40 -10.56 -3.56 -18.98
N GLN A 41 -10.40 -2.24 -19.14
CA GLN A 41 -11.52 -1.32 -19.33
C GLN A 41 -12.38 -1.73 -20.53
N ARG A 42 -11.76 -1.97 -21.70
CA ARG A 42 -12.49 -2.31 -22.93
C ARG A 42 -13.18 -3.68 -22.86
N ILE A 43 -12.51 -4.70 -22.33
CA ILE A 43 -12.99 -6.08 -22.41
C ILE A 43 -13.88 -6.45 -21.21
N LEU A 44 -13.59 -5.91 -20.04
CA LEU A 44 -14.26 -6.28 -18.78
C LEU A 44 -15.11 -5.16 -18.20
N ASN A 45 -15.14 -3.98 -18.84
CA ASN A 45 -15.69 -2.75 -18.24
C ASN A 45 -15.10 -2.48 -16.84
N TYR A 46 -13.83 -2.87 -16.63
CA TYR A 46 -13.18 -2.78 -15.32
C TYR A 46 -12.63 -1.36 -15.08
N SER A 47 -12.93 -0.81 -13.92
CA SER A 47 -12.27 0.37 -13.37
C SER A 47 -11.91 0.12 -11.89
N PRO A 48 -10.70 0.48 -11.42
CA PRO A 48 -10.40 0.45 -10.00
C PRO A 48 -11.31 1.42 -9.24
N GLU A 49 -12.03 0.92 -8.23
CA GLU A 49 -12.95 1.74 -7.42
C GLU A 49 -12.35 2.12 -6.06
N VAL A 50 -11.36 1.37 -5.59
CA VAL A 50 -10.74 1.56 -4.28
C VAL A 50 -9.47 2.37 -4.42
N GLY A 51 -9.50 3.61 -3.91
CA GLY A 51 -8.30 4.42 -3.77
C GLY A 51 -7.33 3.85 -2.73
N TRP A 52 -6.03 4.09 -2.92
CA TRP A 52 -4.97 3.48 -2.10
C TRP A 52 -5.09 3.80 -0.60
N LYS A 53 -5.52 5.00 -0.21
CA LYS A 53 -5.75 5.37 1.21
C LYS A 53 -6.83 4.51 1.85
N LEU A 54 -7.95 4.28 1.15
CA LEU A 54 -9.03 3.42 1.62
C LEU A 54 -8.55 1.97 1.73
N GLY A 55 -7.78 1.49 0.75
CA GLY A 55 -7.14 0.18 0.80
C GLY A 55 -6.26 -0.01 2.04
N ILE A 56 -5.36 0.94 2.31
CA ILE A 56 -4.47 0.90 3.48
C ILE A 56 -5.25 0.91 4.80
N ASN A 57 -6.34 1.69 4.91
CA ASN A 57 -7.17 1.68 6.12
C ASN A 57 -7.85 0.33 6.35
N ARG A 58 -8.39 -0.29 5.29
CA ARG A 58 -8.99 -1.62 5.37
C ARG A 58 -7.96 -2.69 5.78
N GLU A 59 -6.75 -2.60 5.21
CA GLU A 59 -5.64 -3.48 5.58
C GLU A 59 -5.25 -3.32 7.05
N ARG A 60 -5.13 -2.08 7.53
CA ARG A 60 -4.88 -1.78 8.95
C ARG A 60 -5.94 -2.38 9.87
N GLU A 61 -7.21 -2.24 9.52
CA GLU A 61 -8.31 -2.82 10.29
C GLU A 61 -8.25 -4.35 10.31
N TYR A 62 -7.90 -4.96 9.17
CA TYR A 62 -7.71 -6.41 9.06
C TYR A 62 -6.58 -6.90 9.96
N ILE A 63 -5.38 -6.29 9.88
CA ILE A 63 -4.23 -6.63 10.73
C ILE A 63 -4.57 -6.43 12.21
N SER A 64 -5.27 -5.34 12.57
CA SER A 64 -5.69 -5.11 13.95
C SER A 64 -6.62 -6.20 14.48
N LYS A 65 -7.52 -6.73 13.64
CA LYS A 65 -8.38 -7.86 14.01
C LYS A 65 -7.56 -9.13 14.22
N LEU A 66 -6.62 -9.45 13.34
CA LEU A 66 -5.75 -10.63 13.49
C LEU A 66 -4.96 -10.58 14.80
N LEU A 67 -4.31 -9.45 15.10
CA LEU A 67 -3.52 -9.31 16.33
C LEU A 67 -4.39 -9.44 17.60
N LYS A 68 -5.65 -8.99 17.57
CA LYS A 68 -6.60 -9.16 18.68
C LYS A 68 -7.02 -10.62 18.87
N LEU A 69 -6.94 -11.44 17.82
CA LEU A 69 -7.23 -12.87 17.85
C LEU A 69 -6.00 -13.71 18.25
N GLY A 70 -4.85 -13.09 18.51
CA GLY A 70 -3.62 -13.78 18.89
C GLY A 70 -2.95 -14.54 17.73
N LEU A 71 -3.26 -14.16 16.49
CA LEU A 71 -2.61 -14.66 15.27
C LEU A 71 -1.42 -13.78 14.89
#